data_AF-A0A954G5K4-F1
#
_entry.id   AF-A0A954G5K4-F1
#
_cell.length_a   1.000
_cell.length_b   1.000
_cell.length_c   1.000
_cell.angle_alpha   90.00
_cell.angle_beta   90.00
_cell.angle_gamma   90.00
#
_symmetry.space_group_name_H-M   'P 1'
#
loop_
_entity.id
_entity.type
_entity.pdbx_description
1 polymer ?
#
loop_
_entity_poly.entity_id
_entity_poly.type
_entity_poly.pdbx_seq_one_letter_code
_entity_poly.pdbx_strand_id
1 'polypeptide(L)'
;GGASVVNFSMNEADVRQIMKIDWVATASDGRAYLPGSDRPHPRNYGTFPRKLGYYALQQKVIPLEHAIRSMTGLPADILGLKERGYLRKGDYADIVVFDPRILIDKATFDHPHQYSDGIRYLFVNGSPAINAGFPTGSLAGKALRHQTAAKEDK
;
A
#
# COMPACT_ATOMS: atom_id res chain seq x y z
N GLY A 1 -26.30 -2.18 12.00
CA GLY A 1 -25.64 -3.39 11.46
C GLY A 1 -24.14 -3.16 11.46
N GLY A 2 -23.36 -4.04 12.09
CA GLY A 2 -21.91 -3.86 12.28
C GLY A 2 -21.14 -5.16 12.47
N ALA A 3 -21.74 -6.30 12.12
CA ALA A 3 -21.05 -7.58 12.18
C ALA A 3 -19.90 -7.58 11.16
N SER A 4 -18.70 -7.88 11.64
CA SER A 4 -17.52 -8.14 10.80
C SER A 4 -17.10 -9.59 11.01
N VAL A 5 -16.80 -10.29 9.92
CA VAL A 5 -16.30 -11.67 9.95
C VAL A 5 -14.92 -11.66 9.36
N VAL A 6 -13.97 -12.25 10.08
CA VAL A 6 -12.66 -12.63 9.54
C VAL A 6 -12.81 -14.02 8.96
N ASN A 7 -12.69 -14.14 7.64
CA ASN A 7 -12.79 -15.42 6.94
C ASN A 7 -11.39 -15.97 6.64
N PHE A 8 -11.11 -17.19 7.09
CA PHE A 8 -9.85 -17.92 6.85
C PHE A 8 -9.94 -18.89 5.67
N SER A 9 -10.89 -18.70 4.74
CA SER A 9 -11.16 -19.64 3.64
C SER A 9 -10.14 -19.63 2.51
N MET A 10 -9.25 -18.64 2.45
CA MET A 10 -8.28 -18.52 1.35
C MET A 10 -7.05 -19.40 1.60
N ASN A 11 -6.61 -20.11 0.56
CA ASN A 11 -5.38 -20.88 0.59
C ASN A 11 -4.17 -19.99 0.30
N GLU A 12 -3.14 -20.06 1.14
CA GLU A 12 -1.87 -19.34 0.98
C GLU A 12 -1.19 -19.61 -0.37
N ALA A 13 -1.32 -20.84 -0.90
CA ALA A 13 -0.80 -21.18 -2.21
C ALA A 13 -1.44 -20.36 -3.33
N ASP A 14 -2.75 -20.12 -3.27
CA ASP A 14 -3.47 -19.31 -4.25
C ASP A 14 -3.03 -17.85 -4.15
N VAL A 15 -2.85 -17.33 -2.93
CA VAL A 15 -2.35 -15.97 -2.70
C VAL A 15 -0.96 -15.78 -3.33
N ARG A 16 -0.05 -16.75 -3.12
CA ARG A 16 1.30 -16.76 -3.72
C ARG A 16 1.28 -16.86 -5.23
N GLN A 17 0.31 -17.58 -5.80
CA GLN A 17 0.20 -17.73 -7.24
C GLN A 17 -0.37 -16.47 -7.89
N ILE A 18 -1.45 -15.92 -7.34
CA ILE A 18 -2.15 -14.75 -7.89
C ILE A 18 -1.24 -13.51 -7.86
N MET A 19 -0.44 -13.31 -6.81
CA MET A 19 0.42 -12.12 -6.71
C MET A 19 1.54 -12.03 -7.76
N LYS A 20 1.85 -13.13 -8.45
CA LYS A 20 2.85 -13.18 -9.53
C LYS A 20 2.30 -12.64 -10.85
N ILE A 21 0.99 -12.48 -10.98
CA ILE A 21 0.34 -12.09 -12.24
C ILE A 21 0.51 -10.58 -12.47
N ASP A 22 0.98 -10.19 -13.66
CA ASP A 22 1.40 -8.82 -13.99
C ASP A 22 0.30 -7.76 -13.93
N TRP A 23 -0.96 -8.17 -14.11
CA TRP A 23 -2.13 -7.29 -14.07
C TRP A 23 -2.81 -7.25 -12.70
N VAL A 24 -2.28 -7.97 -11.70
CA VAL A 24 -2.84 -7.97 -10.34
C VAL A 24 -2.23 -6.85 -9.51
N ALA A 25 -3.06 -5.84 -9.21
CA ALA A 25 -2.74 -4.75 -8.30
C ALA A 25 -2.90 -5.15 -6.81
N THR A 26 -2.13 -4.51 -5.94
CA THR A 26 -2.22 -4.70 -4.49
C THR A 26 -3.22 -3.72 -3.89
N ALA A 27 -4.18 -4.22 -3.10
CA ALA A 27 -5.09 -3.43 -2.31
C ALA A 27 -5.19 -4.01 -0.89
N SER A 28 -5.31 -3.16 0.13
CA SER A 28 -5.46 -3.62 1.51
C SER A 28 -6.84 -4.18 1.81
N ASP A 29 -7.87 -3.71 1.12
CA ASP A 29 -9.28 -3.91 1.50
C ASP A 29 -9.51 -3.55 2.99
N GLY A 30 -8.71 -2.59 3.48
CA GLY A 30 -8.77 -2.05 4.82
C GLY A 30 -9.70 -0.84 4.90
N ARG A 31 -10.12 -0.52 6.11
CA ARG A 31 -10.78 0.73 6.50
C ARG A 31 -9.85 1.53 7.39
N ALA A 32 -10.09 2.83 7.49
CA ALA A 32 -9.39 3.66 8.48
C ALA A 32 -9.96 3.37 9.88
N TYR A 33 -9.10 2.91 10.79
CA TYR A 33 -9.44 2.66 12.19
C TYR A 33 -8.58 3.55 13.09
N LEU A 34 -9.22 4.14 14.12
CA LEU A 34 -8.47 4.66 15.25
C LEU A 34 -8.08 3.48 16.15
N PRO A 35 -6.87 3.44 16.72
CA PRO A 35 -6.51 2.42 17.70
C PRO A 35 -7.52 2.39 18.85
N GLY A 36 -8.09 1.21 19.09
CA GLY A 36 -9.16 1.03 20.05
C GLY A 36 -9.21 -0.40 20.60
N SER A 37 -10.35 -0.76 21.18
CA SER A 37 -10.62 -2.11 21.67
C SER A 37 -11.19 -3.05 20.61
N ASP A 38 -11.48 -2.54 19.42
CA ASP A 38 -11.92 -3.36 18.30
C ASP A 38 -10.77 -4.22 17.76
N ARG A 39 -11.14 -5.26 17.00
CA ARG A 39 -10.19 -6.20 16.41
C ARG A 39 -10.36 -6.23 14.89
N PRO A 40 -9.93 -5.18 14.17
CA PRO A 40 -10.02 -5.17 12.72
C PRO A 40 -9.08 -6.22 12.11
N HIS A 41 -9.33 -6.58 10.85
CA HIS A 41 -8.43 -7.50 10.14
C HIS A 41 -7.00 -6.91 10.02
N PRO A 42 -5.90 -7.67 10.24
CA PRO A 42 -4.53 -7.11 10.24
C PRO A 42 -4.10 -6.42 8.94
N ARG A 43 -4.75 -6.77 7.81
CA ARG A 43 -4.60 -6.11 6.50
C ARG A 43 -4.75 -4.58 6.55
N ASN A 44 -5.48 -4.04 7.52
CA ASN A 44 -5.61 -2.59 7.74
C ASN A 44 -4.26 -1.89 8.00
N TYR A 45 -3.31 -2.60 8.61
CA TYR A 45 -2.01 -2.06 9.02
C TYR A 45 -0.84 -2.70 8.25
N GLY A 46 -1.01 -3.95 7.81
CA GLY A 46 0.12 -4.77 7.35
C GLY A 46 0.24 -5.00 5.85
N THR A 47 -0.76 -4.66 5.02
CA THR A 47 -0.81 -5.17 3.63
C THR A 47 0.47 -4.91 2.81
N PHE A 48 0.88 -3.64 2.68
CA PHE A 48 2.02 -3.29 1.83
C PHE A 48 3.37 -3.74 2.43
N PRO A 49 3.64 -3.51 3.75
CA PRO A 49 4.82 -4.05 4.40
C PRO A 49 4.92 -5.58 4.34
N ARG A 50 3.80 -6.30 4.42
CA ARG A 50 3.78 -7.76 4.24
C ARG A 50 4.20 -8.17 2.83
N LYS A 51 3.67 -7.49 1.80
CA LYS A 51 4.04 -7.80 0.40
C LYS A 51 5.51 -7.51 0.11
N LEU A 52 6.03 -6.39 0.58
CA LEU A 52 7.43 -6.02 0.37
C LEU A 52 8.36 -6.85 1.27
N GLY A 53 8.14 -6.84 2.58
CA GLY A 53 8.97 -7.49 3.60
C GLY A 53 8.91 -9.01 3.55
N TYR A 54 7.73 -9.57 3.78
CA TYR A 54 7.56 -11.02 3.86
C TYR A 54 7.63 -11.67 2.48
N TYR A 55 6.80 -11.25 1.52
CA TYR A 55 6.70 -11.97 0.23
C TYR A 55 7.86 -11.71 -0.73
N ALA A 56 8.30 -10.46 -0.91
CA ALA A 56 9.35 -10.13 -1.87
C ALA A 56 10.77 -10.28 -1.27
N LEU A 57 11.03 -9.69 -0.10
CA LEU A 57 12.38 -9.66 0.48
C LEU A 57 12.77 -10.97 1.17
N GLN A 58 11.93 -11.49 2.08
CA GLN A 58 12.25 -12.69 2.86
C GLN A 58 11.99 -13.98 2.07
N GLN A 59 10.78 -14.14 1.54
CA GLN A 59 10.33 -15.39 0.90
C GLN A 59 10.67 -15.45 -0.59
N LYS A 60 11.02 -14.32 -1.21
CA LYS A 60 11.37 -14.22 -2.64
C LYS A 60 10.34 -14.85 -3.58
N VAL A 61 9.05 -14.72 -3.24
CA VAL A 61 7.93 -15.23 -4.05
C VAL A 61 7.79 -14.45 -5.36
N ILE A 62 8.12 -13.16 -5.32
CA ILE A 62 8.12 -12.22 -6.44
C ILE A 62 9.34 -11.30 -6.33
N PRO A 63 9.85 -10.77 -7.46
CA PRO A 63 10.87 -9.72 -7.43
C PRO A 63 10.40 -8.46 -6.70
N LEU A 64 11.32 -7.72 -6.09
CA LEU A 64 10.99 -6.51 -5.32
C LEU A 64 10.36 -5.44 -6.23
N GLU A 65 10.90 -5.26 -7.43
CA GLU A 65 10.41 -4.35 -8.46
C GLU A 65 8.97 -4.69 -8.90
N HIS A 66 8.63 -5.98 -8.97
CA HIS A 66 7.26 -6.42 -9.25
C HIS A 66 6.31 -6.07 -8.11
N ALA A 67 6.75 -6.32 -6.87
CA ALA A 67 5.99 -5.93 -5.68
C ALA A 67 5.74 -4.42 -5.66
N ILE A 68 6.78 -3.60 -5.87
CA ILE A 68 6.69 -2.14 -5.93
C ILE A 68 5.74 -1.71 -7.04
N ARG A 69 5.92 -2.21 -8.28
CA ARG A 69 5.06 -1.87 -9.42
C ARG A 69 3.59 -2.15 -9.13
N SER A 70 3.29 -3.31 -8.54
CA SER A 70 1.92 -3.74 -8.25
C SER A 70 1.16 -2.84 -7.25
N MET A 71 1.86 -1.97 -6.53
CA MET A 71 1.30 -1.03 -5.55
C MET A 71 1.60 0.45 -5.87
N THR A 72 2.19 0.74 -7.03
CA THR A 72 2.57 2.10 -7.46
C THR A 72 2.10 2.36 -8.89
N GLY A 73 2.94 2.04 -9.88
CA GLY A 73 2.69 2.30 -11.30
C GLY A 73 1.47 1.57 -11.84
N LEU A 74 1.28 0.29 -11.49
CA LEU A 74 0.14 -0.48 -12.01
C LEU A 74 -1.22 0.11 -11.56
N PRO A 75 -1.47 0.41 -10.26
CA PRO A 75 -2.66 1.15 -9.86
C PRO A 75 -2.82 2.51 -10.53
N ALA A 76 -1.72 3.26 -10.70
CA ALA A 76 -1.76 4.55 -11.39
C ALA A 76 -2.20 4.41 -12.85
N ASP A 77 -1.71 3.39 -13.56
CA ASP A 77 -2.09 3.08 -14.94
C ASP A 77 -3.57 2.67 -15.02
N ILE A 78 -4.03 1.77 -14.14
CA ILE A 78 -5.42 1.29 -14.10
C ILE A 78 -6.41 2.45 -13.86
N LEU A 79 -6.05 3.37 -12.96
CA LEU A 79 -6.91 4.48 -12.55
C LEU A 79 -6.71 5.76 -13.37
N GLY A 80 -5.76 5.78 -14.31
CA GLY A 80 -5.44 6.95 -15.13
C GLY A 80 -4.84 8.12 -14.32
N LEU A 81 -4.09 7.83 -13.25
CA LEU A 81 -3.45 8.83 -12.40
C LEU A 81 -2.18 9.36 -13.07
N LYS A 82 -2.33 10.45 -13.83
CA LYS A 82 -1.19 11.13 -14.46
C LYS A 82 -0.21 11.64 -13.40
N GLU A 83 1.08 11.60 -13.74
CA GLU A 83 2.18 12.17 -12.95
C GLU A 83 2.33 11.55 -11.54
N ARG A 84 1.83 10.31 -11.34
CA ARG A 84 1.89 9.56 -10.08
C ARG A 84 2.22 8.10 -10.33
N GLY A 85 2.64 7.40 -9.27
CA GLY A 85 2.95 5.96 -9.30
C GLY A 85 4.34 5.62 -9.85
N TYR A 86 5.08 6.61 -10.37
CA TYR A 86 6.44 6.45 -10.88
C TYR A 86 7.37 7.53 -10.31
N LEU A 87 8.66 7.21 -10.17
CA LEU A 87 9.67 8.20 -9.82
C LEU A 87 10.24 8.80 -11.10
N ARG A 88 9.72 9.96 -11.52
CA ARG A 88 10.13 10.68 -12.72
C ARG A 88 10.24 12.17 -12.45
N LYS A 89 11.10 12.86 -13.19
CA LYS A 89 11.21 14.33 -13.10
C LYS A 89 9.89 14.95 -13.57
N GLY A 90 9.31 15.82 -12.75
CA GLY A 90 8.04 16.50 -13.03
C GLY A 90 6.82 15.85 -12.37
N ASP A 91 6.93 14.58 -11.95
CA ASP A 91 5.84 13.88 -11.25
C ASP A 91 5.67 14.39 -9.82
N TYR A 92 4.51 14.12 -9.22
CA TYR A 92 4.27 14.42 -7.82
C TYR A 92 5.23 13.63 -6.91
N ALA A 93 5.78 14.30 -5.90
CA ALA A 93 6.67 13.70 -4.91
C ALA A 93 5.90 12.88 -3.85
N ASP A 94 5.22 11.82 -4.31
CA ASP A 94 4.65 10.77 -3.47
C ASP A 94 5.68 9.65 -3.32
N ILE A 95 6.50 9.73 -2.26
CA ILE A 95 7.72 8.94 -2.13
C ILE A 95 7.72 8.23 -0.77
N VAL A 96 8.02 6.94 -0.78
CA VAL A 96 8.29 6.17 0.44
C VAL A 96 9.76 5.75 0.47
N VAL A 97 10.40 5.92 1.62
CA VAL A 97 11.76 5.45 1.90
C VAL A 97 11.66 4.45 3.04
N PHE A 98 12.18 3.25 2.81
CA PHE A 98 12.13 2.16 3.79
C PHE A 98 13.48 1.44 3.90
N ASP A 99 13.73 0.82 5.05
CA ASP A 99 14.88 -0.02 5.30
C ASP A 99 14.55 -1.48 4.94
N PRO A 100 15.09 -2.02 3.84
CA PRO A 100 14.73 -3.35 3.35
C PRO A 100 15.16 -4.47 4.31
N ARG A 101 16.03 -4.21 5.28
CA ARG A 101 16.50 -5.23 6.23
C ARG A 101 15.48 -5.53 7.32
N ILE A 102 14.62 -4.56 7.63
CA ILE A 102 13.69 -4.62 8.77
C ILE A 102 12.23 -4.38 8.37
N LEU A 103 11.94 -4.12 7.09
CA LEU A 103 10.58 -3.89 6.62
C LEU A 103 9.70 -5.13 6.84
N ILE A 104 8.67 -5.01 7.68
CA ILE A 104 7.74 -6.11 7.96
C ILE A 104 6.41 -5.60 8.53
N ASP A 105 5.32 -6.31 8.27
CA ASP A 105 4.06 -6.14 8.99
C ASP A 105 4.14 -6.73 10.41
N LYS A 106 3.54 -6.02 11.38
CA LYS A 106 3.46 -6.49 12.76
C LYS A 106 2.06 -6.97 13.13
N ALA A 107 1.04 -6.31 12.57
CA ALA A 107 -0.35 -6.59 12.86
C ALA A 107 -0.72 -8.07 12.67
N THR A 108 -1.27 -8.66 13.72
CA THR A 108 -1.81 -10.02 13.73
C THR A 108 -3.32 -9.98 13.95
N PHE A 109 -3.99 -11.13 13.87
CA PHE A 109 -5.43 -11.20 14.21
C PHE A 109 -5.69 -10.89 15.69
N ASP A 110 -4.78 -11.29 16.59
CA ASP A 110 -4.92 -11.05 18.02
C ASP A 110 -4.55 -9.61 18.42
N HIS A 111 -3.57 -9.03 17.72
CA HIS A 111 -3.04 -7.69 17.93
C HIS A 111 -3.01 -6.88 16.62
N PRO A 112 -4.17 -6.44 16.10
CA PRO A 112 -4.25 -5.84 14.77
C PRO A 112 -3.80 -4.38 14.73
N HIS A 113 -3.86 -3.64 15.84
CA HIS A 113 -3.46 -2.24 15.94
C HIS A 113 -1.94 -2.09 16.12
N GLN A 114 -1.16 -2.62 15.19
CA GLN A 114 0.31 -2.53 15.22
C GLN A 114 0.83 -1.93 13.92
N TYR A 115 1.59 -0.84 14.04
CA TYR A 115 2.30 -0.26 12.91
C TYR A 115 3.41 -1.20 12.43
N SER A 116 3.73 -1.09 11.14
CA SER A 116 4.83 -1.82 10.53
C SER A 116 6.18 -1.23 10.91
N ASP A 117 7.21 -2.07 10.84
CA ASP A 117 8.59 -1.64 10.99
C ASP A 117 9.20 -1.30 9.62
N GLY A 118 10.22 -0.46 9.62
CA GLY A 118 11.08 -0.21 8.45
C GLY A 118 10.70 0.95 7.55
N ILE A 119 9.51 1.54 7.65
CA ILE A 119 9.20 2.81 6.96
C ILE A 119 9.94 3.96 7.65
N ARG A 120 10.83 4.66 6.92
CA ARG A 120 11.67 5.74 7.45
C ARG A 120 11.12 7.12 7.12
N TYR A 121 10.75 7.32 5.86
CA TYR A 121 10.18 8.58 5.40
C TYR A 121 9.01 8.31 4.44
N LEU A 122 7.98 9.13 4.52
CA LEU A 122 6.86 9.12 3.59
C LEU A 122 6.54 10.56 3.23
N PHE A 123 6.48 10.84 1.93
CA PHE A 123 6.12 12.13 1.39
C PHE A 123 4.83 12.00 0.60
N VAL A 124 3.94 12.97 0.77
CA VAL A 124 2.72 13.11 -0.02
C VAL A 124 2.75 14.49 -0.63
N ASN A 125 2.73 14.57 -1.96
CA ASN A 125 2.89 15.82 -2.69
C ASN A 125 4.13 16.64 -2.24
N GLY A 126 5.22 15.96 -1.88
CA GLY A 126 6.48 16.56 -1.41
C GLY A 126 6.51 16.95 0.07
N SER A 127 5.38 16.90 0.78
CA SER A 127 5.33 17.19 2.22
C SER A 127 5.55 15.93 3.05
N PRO A 128 6.38 15.97 4.12
CA PRO A 128 6.66 14.79 4.94
C PRO A 128 5.42 14.42 5.76
N ALA A 129 4.84 13.25 5.48
CA ALA A 129 3.78 12.62 6.27
C ALA A 129 4.35 11.70 7.37
N ILE A 130 5.48 11.04 7.10
CA ILE A 130 6.30 10.34 8.08
C ILE A 130 7.72 10.89 8.00
N ASN A 131 8.29 11.25 9.14
CA ASN A 131 9.66 11.72 9.26
C ASN A 131 10.41 10.90 10.32
N ALA A 132 11.52 10.27 9.93
CA ALA A 132 12.32 9.41 10.80
C ALA A 132 11.50 8.30 11.52
N GLY A 133 10.50 7.75 10.83
CA GLY A 133 9.61 6.70 11.38
C GLY A 133 8.39 7.20 12.15
N PHE A 134 8.26 8.51 12.36
CA PHE A 134 7.15 9.09 13.13
C PHE A 134 6.18 9.88 12.24
N PRO A 135 4.86 9.73 12.40
CA PRO A 135 3.88 10.57 11.73
C PRO A 135 4.06 12.05 12.08
N THR A 136 3.95 12.92 11.08
CA THR A 136 4.13 14.38 11.27
C THR A 136 2.82 15.13 11.52
N GLY A 137 1.68 14.50 11.20
CA GLY A 137 0.36 15.16 11.13
C GLY A 137 0.12 15.97 9.85
N SER A 138 1.06 15.97 8.89
CA SER A 138 0.86 16.64 7.60
C SER A 138 -0.24 15.96 6.78
N LEU A 139 -1.24 16.74 6.36
CA LEU A 139 -2.37 16.29 5.54
C LEU A 139 -2.28 16.86 4.12
N ALA A 140 -1.15 16.64 3.45
CA ALA A 140 -0.88 17.20 2.12
C ALA A 140 -1.62 16.52 0.96
N GLY A 141 -2.61 15.67 1.24
CA GLY A 141 -3.41 14.97 0.24
C GLY A 141 -4.24 15.93 -0.63
N LYS A 142 -4.53 15.51 -1.86
CA LYS A 142 -5.40 16.23 -2.79
C LYS A 142 -6.45 15.28 -3.36
N ALA A 143 -7.66 15.79 -3.56
CA ALA A 143 -8.68 15.05 -4.30
C ALA A 143 -8.20 14.84 -5.74
N LEU A 144 -8.16 13.57 -6.18
CA LEU A 144 -7.78 13.22 -7.54
C LEU A 144 -9.05 13.19 -8.40
N ARG A 145 -9.08 14.00 -9.46
CA ARG A 145 -10.17 14.00 -10.42
C ARG A 145 -9.75 13.17 -11.62
N HIS A 146 -10.58 12.18 -11.96
CA HIS A 146 -10.41 11.46 -13.21
C HIS A 146 -10.58 12.44 -14.38
N GLN A 147 -9.53 12.64 -15.17
CA GLN A 147 -9.62 13.46 -16.36
C GLN A 147 -10.28 12.61 -17.45
N THR A 148 -11.59 12.74 -17.63
CA THR A 148 -12.23 12.31 -18.88
C THR A 148 -11.63 13.12 -20.02
N ALA A 149 -11.14 12.46 -21.06
CA ALA A 149 -10.79 13.13 -22.31
C ALA A 149 -11.97 13.99 -22.74
N ALA A 150 -11.71 15.24 -23.16
CA ALA A 150 -12.71 16.02 -23.86
C ALA A 150 -13.19 15.17 -25.04
N LYS A 151 -14.51 15.05 -25.21
CA LYS A 151 -15.05 14.50 -26.47
C LYS A 151 -14.47 15.38 -27.58
N GLU A 152 -13.73 14.77 -28.50
CA GLU A 152 -13.48 15.41 -29.79
C GLU A 152 -14.85 15.58 -30.45
N ASP A 153 -15.35 16.81 -30.50
CA ASP A 153 -16.47 17.15 -31.36
C ASP A 153 -16.02 16.88 -32.80
N LYS A 154 -16.56 15.82 -33.39
CA LYS A 154 -16.45 15.54 -34.83
C LYS A 154 -17.44 16.38 -35.61
#